data_AF-A0A7S3ER48-F1
#
_entry.id   AF-A0A7S3ER48-F1
#
_cell.length_a   1.000
_cell.length_b   1.000
_cell.length_c   1.000
_cell.angle_alpha   90.00
_cell.angle_beta   90.00
_cell.angle_gamma   90.00
#
_symmetry.space_group_name_H-M   'P 1'
#
loop_
_entity.id
_entity.type
_entity.pdbx_description
1 polymer ?
#
loop_
_entity_poly.entity_id
_entity_poly.type
_entity_poly.pdbx_seq_one_letter_code
_entity_poly.pdbx_strand_id
1 'polypeptide(L)'
;RREEHDRMQESRFESLNSAELGRQHRQEEAMRAVQLVAYFERELQRLEQIQVLDDLFEICCDGPLGTINTLRLGRLPGVSVEWTEINAAIGQVVLLLCTVARLHKLEFSRFVLVPLGSFSKVYRVEDPKTTYELHGSGVAQLGRFFGGGRFDRGLTMMLACAKELLVFASRRPRAGMSAHPPHAIEDDLVGGCSVRLQFNQEEKWTRSFKALLANLKWLVSWHGAN
;
A
#
# COMPACT_ATOMS: atom_id res chain seq x y z
N ARG A 1 5.57 -57.48 -59.95
CA ARG A 1 6.62 -56.46 -60.17
C ARG A 1 6.08 -55.03 -60.25
N ARG A 2 5.27 -54.62 -61.25
CA ARG A 2 4.66 -53.27 -61.26
C ARG A 2 3.66 -53.08 -60.12
N GLU A 3 2.72 -54.00 -59.97
CA GLU A 3 1.72 -53.94 -58.89
C GLU A 3 2.34 -53.96 -57.48
N GLU A 4 3.44 -54.69 -57.28
CA GLU A 4 4.16 -54.71 -55.99
C GLU A 4 4.89 -53.39 -55.73
N HIS A 5 5.44 -52.78 -56.78
CA HIS A 5 6.06 -51.47 -56.71
C HIS A 5 5.01 -50.39 -56.41
N ASP A 6 3.84 -50.46 -57.05
CA ASP A 6 2.75 -49.51 -56.86
C ASP A 6 2.17 -49.62 -55.43
N ARG A 7 1.96 -50.84 -54.91
CA ARG A 7 1.57 -51.06 -53.50
C ARG A 7 2.60 -50.54 -52.50
N MET A 8 3.90 -50.70 -52.81
CA MET A 8 4.98 -50.18 -51.97
C MET A 8 5.00 -48.65 -51.98
N GLN A 9 4.70 -48.03 -53.13
CA GLN A 9 4.58 -46.57 -53.25
C GLN A 9 3.36 -46.03 -52.49
N GLU A 10 2.20 -46.71 -52.57
CA GLU A 10 0.99 -46.35 -51.82
C GLU A 10 1.22 -46.43 -50.31
N SER A 11 1.77 -47.53 -49.81
CA SER A 11 2.07 -47.68 -48.38
C SER A 11 3.06 -46.62 -47.87
N ARG A 12 4.06 -46.28 -48.69
CA ARG A 12 4.99 -45.19 -48.38
C ARG A 12 4.28 -43.84 -48.35
N PHE A 13 3.38 -43.58 -49.29
CA PHE A 13 2.61 -42.34 -49.36
C PHE A 13 1.67 -42.18 -48.16
N GLU A 14 1.01 -43.26 -47.75
CA GLU A 14 0.16 -43.29 -46.54
C GLU A 14 0.96 -43.04 -45.26
N SER A 15 2.15 -43.64 -45.13
CA SER A 15 3.04 -43.42 -43.99
C SER A 15 3.54 -41.97 -43.91
N LEU A 16 3.87 -41.35 -45.04
CA LEU A 16 4.29 -39.95 -45.09
C LEU A 16 3.12 -39.00 -44.76
N ASN A 17 1.94 -39.24 -45.33
CA ASN A 17 0.76 -38.42 -45.06
C ASN A 17 0.33 -38.52 -43.60
N SER A 18 0.33 -39.71 -43.00
CA SER A 18 0.00 -39.89 -41.58
C SER A 18 1.03 -39.23 -40.65
N ALA A 19 2.32 -39.30 -40.99
CA ALA A 19 3.37 -38.60 -40.25
C ALA A 19 3.22 -37.07 -40.35
N GLU A 20 2.87 -36.55 -41.52
CA GLU A 20 2.65 -35.12 -41.75
C GLU A 20 1.40 -34.62 -41.00
N LEU A 21 0.30 -35.37 -41.05
CA LEU A 21 -0.92 -35.06 -40.29
C LEU A 21 -0.64 -35.03 -38.78
N GLY A 22 0.17 -35.97 -38.28
CA GLY A 22 0.61 -36.00 -36.89
C GLY A 22 1.58 -34.86 -36.51
N ARG A 23 2.34 -34.32 -37.47
CA ARG A 23 3.12 -33.08 -37.25
C ARG A 23 2.23 -31.87 -37.18
N GLN A 24 1.27 -31.74 -38.10
CA GLN A 24 0.30 -30.63 -38.12
C GLN A 24 -0.52 -30.58 -36.84
N HIS A 25 -1.05 -31.72 -36.38
CA HIS A 25 -1.83 -31.78 -35.15
C HIS A 25 -1.02 -31.30 -33.94
N ARG A 26 0.23 -31.79 -33.78
CA ARG A 26 1.12 -31.34 -32.70
C ARG A 26 1.48 -29.86 -32.80
N GLN A 27 1.61 -29.33 -34.02
CA GLN A 27 1.88 -27.91 -34.24
C GLN A 27 0.65 -27.05 -33.90
N GLU A 28 -0.55 -27.50 -34.22
CA GLU A 28 -1.80 -26.84 -33.81
C GLU A 28 -1.98 -26.86 -32.29
N GLU A 29 -1.72 -27.99 -31.64
CA GLU A 29 -1.74 -28.11 -30.18
C GLU A 29 -0.72 -27.16 -29.53
N ALA A 30 0.51 -27.11 -30.04
CA ALA A 30 1.54 -26.19 -29.56
C ALA A 30 1.13 -24.72 -29.76
N MET A 31 0.57 -24.38 -30.92
CA MET A 31 0.12 -23.01 -31.20
C MET A 31 -1.04 -22.60 -30.29
N ARG A 32 -2.00 -23.50 -30.04
CA ARG A 32 -3.09 -23.28 -29.08
C ARG A 32 -2.56 -23.08 -27.67
N ALA A 33 -1.59 -23.88 -27.23
CA ALA A 33 -0.97 -23.74 -25.92
C ALA A 33 -0.28 -22.38 -25.77
N VAL A 34 0.48 -21.92 -26.77
CA VAL A 34 1.13 -20.60 -26.77
C VAL A 34 0.10 -19.47 -26.71
N GLN A 35 -0.98 -19.56 -27.49
CA GLN A 35 -2.05 -18.56 -27.46
C GLN A 35 -2.74 -18.50 -26.10
N LEU A 36 -2.97 -19.65 -25.47
CA LEU A 36 -3.59 -19.75 -24.16
C LEU A 36 -2.69 -19.15 -23.07
N VAL A 37 -1.39 -19.43 -23.11
CA VAL A 37 -0.41 -18.81 -22.21
C VAL A 37 -0.41 -17.29 -22.37
N ALA A 38 -0.32 -16.79 -23.61
CA ALA A 38 -0.33 -15.35 -23.88
C ALA A 38 -1.64 -14.68 -23.43
N TYR A 39 -2.77 -15.38 -23.53
CA TYR A 39 -4.05 -14.90 -23.02
C TYR A 39 -4.04 -14.81 -21.49
N PHE A 40 -3.61 -15.85 -20.79
CA PHE A 40 -3.55 -15.85 -19.33
C PHE A 40 -2.52 -14.86 -18.79
N GLU A 41 -1.39 -14.66 -19.46
CA GLU A 41 -0.41 -13.62 -19.11
C GLU A 41 -1.01 -12.22 -19.20
N ARG A 42 -1.80 -11.93 -20.25
CA ARG A 42 -2.52 -10.66 -20.37
C ARG A 42 -3.58 -10.48 -19.30
N GLU A 43 -4.32 -11.54 -19.00
CA GLU A 43 -5.36 -11.49 -17.97
C GLU A 43 -4.75 -11.35 -16.57
N LEU A 44 -3.62 -12.02 -16.30
CA LEU A 44 -2.82 -11.80 -15.10
C LEU A 44 -2.33 -10.36 -15.02
N GLN A 45 -1.77 -9.80 -16.09
CA GLN A 45 -1.37 -8.39 -16.12
C GLN A 45 -2.56 -7.44 -15.85
N ARG A 46 -3.74 -7.75 -16.39
CA ARG A 46 -4.97 -6.97 -16.15
C ARG A 46 -5.44 -7.06 -14.70
N LEU A 47 -5.32 -8.24 -14.07
CA LEU A 47 -5.70 -8.46 -12.67
C LEU A 47 -4.66 -7.91 -11.70
N GLU A 48 -3.37 -7.98 -12.03
CA GLU A 48 -2.27 -7.34 -11.29
C GLU A 48 -2.38 -5.81 -11.31
N GLN A 49 -3.01 -5.23 -12.33
CA GLN A 49 -3.33 -3.81 -12.38
C GLN A 49 -4.40 -3.40 -11.35
N ILE A 50 -5.14 -4.34 -10.75
CA ILE A 50 -6.06 -4.05 -9.65
C ILE A 50 -5.22 -4.04 -8.37
N GLN A 51 -4.68 -2.87 -8.05
CA GLN A 51 -3.95 -2.66 -6.80
C GLN A 51 -4.95 -2.65 -5.63
N VAL A 52 -5.20 -3.83 -5.05
CA VAL A 52 -6.14 -4.02 -3.92
C VAL A 52 -5.90 -3.02 -2.77
N LEU A 53 -4.65 -2.60 -2.55
CA LEU A 53 -4.34 -1.58 -1.54
C LEU A 53 -4.76 -0.16 -1.93
N ASP A 54 -4.69 0.21 -3.21
CA ASP A 54 -5.14 1.52 -3.69
C ASP A 54 -6.67 1.62 -3.60
N ASP A 55 -7.38 0.53 -3.91
CA ASP A 55 -8.83 0.43 -3.74
C ASP A 55 -9.25 0.42 -2.27
N LEU A 56 -8.46 -0.20 -1.37
CA LEU A 56 -8.76 -0.28 0.06
C LEU A 56 -8.44 1.02 0.81
N PHE A 57 -7.44 1.77 0.36
CA PHE A 57 -6.95 2.99 0.99
C PHE A 57 -6.81 4.11 -0.04
N GLU A 58 -7.95 4.68 -0.42
CA GLU A 58 -8.00 5.80 -1.35
C GLU A 58 -7.42 7.05 -0.70
N ILE A 59 -6.17 7.39 -1.03
CA ILE A 59 -5.48 8.58 -0.54
C ILE A 59 -5.59 9.71 -1.58
N CYS A 60 -6.27 10.79 -1.18
CA CYS A 60 -6.52 11.95 -2.02
C CYS A 60 -6.28 13.26 -1.26
N CYS A 61 -6.57 14.39 -1.91
CA CYS A 61 -6.48 15.72 -1.36
C CYS A 61 -7.80 16.45 -1.62
N ASP A 62 -8.43 16.95 -0.55
CA ASP A 62 -9.58 17.85 -0.62
C ASP A 62 -9.10 19.28 -0.29
N GLY A 63 -8.66 19.99 -1.34
CA GLY A 63 -8.07 21.32 -1.23
C GLY A 63 -6.87 21.36 -0.27
N PRO A 64 -6.94 22.11 0.86
CA PRO A 64 -5.86 22.20 1.83
C PRO A 64 -5.73 20.96 2.73
N LEU A 65 -6.75 20.10 2.83
CA LEU A 65 -6.78 18.91 3.67
C LEU A 65 -6.38 17.66 2.88
N GLY A 66 -5.72 16.72 3.53
CA GLY A 66 -5.51 15.37 2.98
C GLY A 66 -6.66 14.46 3.39
N THR A 67 -7.03 13.51 2.53
CA THR A 67 -8.11 12.55 2.78
C THR A 67 -7.63 11.12 2.62
N ILE A 68 -8.19 10.22 3.44
CA ILE A 68 -8.03 8.76 3.31
C ILE A 68 -9.41 8.10 3.40
N ASN A 69 -9.81 7.35 2.36
CA ASN A 69 -11.15 6.77 2.24
C ASN A 69 -12.26 7.82 2.50
N THR A 70 -12.14 8.98 1.87
CA THR A 70 -13.00 10.18 2.03
C THR A 70 -12.97 10.89 3.41
N LEU A 71 -12.23 10.36 4.39
CA LEU A 71 -12.11 10.96 5.72
C LEU A 71 -11.03 12.05 5.71
N ARG A 72 -11.36 13.27 6.15
CA ARG A 72 -10.44 14.40 6.18
C ARG A 72 -9.55 14.35 7.41
N LEU A 73 -8.25 14.57 7.19
CA LEU A 73 -7.23 14.55 8.24
C LEU A 73 -6.58 15.93 8.38
N GLY A 74 -7.11 16.72 9.30
CA GLY A 74 -6.60 18.05 9.63
C GLY A 74 -7.67 18.98 10.20
N ARG A 75 -7.24 20.15 10.65
CA ARG A 75 -8.09 21.26 11.12
C ARG A 75 -7.54 22.57 10.57
N LEU A 76 -8.44 23.46 10.18
CA LEU A 76 -8.10 24.80 9.73
C LEU A 76 -9.03 25.80 10.42
N PRO A 77 -8.60 27.06 10.67
CA PRO A 77 -9.44 28.04 11.36
C PRO A 77 -10.81 28.32 10.71
N GLY A 78 -10.98 28.01 9.41
CA GLY A 78 -12.25 28.11 8.69
C GLY A 78 -12.95 26.79 8.36
N VAL A 79 -12.27 25.65 8.55
CA VAL A 79 -12.81 24.30 8.28
C VAL A 79 -12.43 23.41 9.47
N SER A 80 -13.33 23.34 10.45
CA SER A 80 -13.16 22.47 11.61
C SER A 80 -13.72 21.09 11.29
N VAL A 81 -12.82 20.11 11.13
CA VAL A 81 -13.18 18.70 11.03
C VAL A 81 -13.42 18.14 12.43
N GLU A 82 -14.48 17.33 12.56
CA GLU A 82 -14.83 16.68 13.82
C GLU A 82 -13.77 15.65 14.25
N TRP A 83 -13.54 15.52 15.56
CA TRP A 83 -12.54 14.60 16.08
C TRP A 83 -12.85 13.15 15.76
N THR A 84 -14.12 12.78 15.63
CA THR A 84 -14.55 11.44 15.24
C THR A 84 -14.04 11.07 13.84
N GLU A 85 -14.10 12.02 12.89
CA GLU A 85 -13.60 11.86 11.52
C GLU A 85 -12.06 11.79 11.50
N ILE A 86 -11.39 12.68 12.23
CA ILE A 86 -9.92 12.68 12.38
C ILE A 86 -9.43 11.34 12.97
N ASN A 87 -10.07 10.88 14.03
CA ASN A 87 -9.71 9.63 14.70
C ASN A 87 -9.93 8.43 13.77
N ALA A 88 -11.01 8.42 13.00
CA ALA A 88 -11.27 7.39 11.99
C ALA A 88 -10.19 7.41 10.89
N ALA A 89 -9.80 8.59 10.41
CA ALA A 89 -8.74 8.76 9.42
C ALA A 89 -7.38 8.27 9.93
N ILE A 90 -7.01 8.60 11.18
CA ILE A 90 -5.79 8.07 11.82
C ILE A 90 -5.88 6.55 11.95
N GLY A 91 -7.05 6.01 12.30
CA GLY A 91 -7.29 4.57 12.33
C GLY A 91 -7.04 3.87 10.99
N GLN A 92 -7.47 4.50 9.89
CA GLN A 92 -7.19 4.00 8.53
C GLN A 92 -5.69 4.05 8.21
N VAL A 93 -4.99 5.11 8.61
CA VAL A 93 -3.52 5.21 8.46
C VAL A 93 -2.81 4.09 9.21
N VAL A 94 -3.21 3.81 10.46
CA VAL A 94 -2.64 2.71 11.26
C VAL A 94 -2.90 1.37 10.60
N LEU A 95 -4.12 1.14 10.11
CA LEU A 95 -4.49 -0.09 9.42
C LEU A 95 -3.66 -0.28 8.14
N LEU A 96 -3.46 0.77 7.35
CA LEU A 96 -2.62 0.76 6.15
C LEU A 96 -1.18 0.36 6.50
N LEU A 97 -0.57 1.01 7.49
CA LEU A 97 0.80 0.71 7.93
C LEU A 97 0.93 -0.75 8.39
N CYS A 98 0.00 -1.24 9.21
CA CYS A 98 -0.03 -2.63 9.64
C CYS A 98 -0.20 -3.60 8.48
N THR A 99 -1.05 -3.26 7.49
CA THR A 99 -1.34 -4.12 6.34
C THR A 99 -0.10 -4.25 5.45
N VAL A 100 0.51 -3.13 5.07
CA VAL A 100 1.73 -3.14 4.24
C VAL A 100 2.88 -3.84 4.97
N ALA A 101 3.08 -3.57 6.26
CA ALA A 101 4.11 -4.24 7.04
C ALA A 101 3.90 -5.77 7.07
N ARG A 102 2.66 -6.24 7.29
CA ARG A 102 2.32 -7.67 7.25
C ARG A 102 2.55 -8.30 5.88
N LEU A 103 2.16 -7.62 4.80
CA LEU A 103 2.36 -8.11 3.43
C LEU A 103 3.84 -8.32 3.11
N HIS A 104 4.70 -7.45 3.63
CA HIS A 104 6.16 -7.52 3.43
C HIS A 104 6.90 -8.24 4.57
N LYS A 105 6.19 -8.83 5.53
CA LYS A 105 6.75 -9.51 6.71
C LYS A 105 7.76 -8.63 7.48
N LEU A 106 7.48 -7.33 7.57
CA LEU A 106 8.25 -6.39 8.37
C LEU A 106 7.67 -6.33 9.78
N GLU A 107 8.54 -6.47 10.77
CA GLU A 107 8.25 -6.21 12.17
C GLU A 107 8.88 -4.87 12.55
N PHE A 108 8.10 -3.98 13.18
CA PHE A 108 8.59 -2.69 13.63
C PHE A 108 9.52 -2.85 14.82
N SER A 109 10.63 -2.12 14.82
CA SER A 109 11.73 -2.34 15.77
C SER A 109 11.37 -1.96 17.21
N ARG A 110 10.69 -0.83 17.43
CA ARG A 110 10.51 -0.23 18.77
C ARG A 110 9.07 -0.17 19.25
N PHE A 111 8.12 -0.19 18.32
CA PHE A 111 6.72 0.12 18.59
C PHE A 111 5.81 -0.87 17.89
N VAL A 112 4.69 -1.21 18.51
CA VAL A 112 3.67 -2.06 17.91
C VAL A 112 2.40 -1.24 17.73
N LEU A 113 1.92 -1.22 16.49
CA LEU A 113 0.68 -0.58 16.09
C LEU A 113 -0.50 -1.54 16.26
N VAL A 114 -1.59 -1.05 16.84
CA VAL A 114 -2.82 -1.82 17.05
C VAL A 114 -3.98 -1.10 16.37
N PRO A 115 -4.41 -1.56 15.17
CA PRO A 115 -5.53 -0.96 14.46
C PRO A 115 -6.85 -1.36 15.14
N LEU A 116 -7.55 -0.37 15.71
CA LEU A 116 -8.84 -0.53 16.39
C LEU A 116 -9.85 0.51 15.87
N GLY A 117 -9.84 0.75 14.56
CA GLY A 117 -10.65 1.81 13.93
C GLY A 117 -10.33 3.19 14.55
N SER A 118 -11.37 3.93 14.92
CA SER A 118 -11.23 5.27 15.54
C SER A 118 -10.60 5.26 16.94
N PHE A 119 -10.33 4.09 17.53
CA PHE A 119 -9.69 3.96 18.85
C PHE A 119 -8.34 3.26 18.76
N SER A 120 -7.65 3.39 17.63
CA SER A 120 -6.33 2.80 17.39
C SER A 120 -5.32 3.22 18.46
N LYS A 121 -4.34 2.34 18.72
CA LYS A 121 -3.35 2.51 19.80
C LYS A 121 -1.96 2.10 19.34
N VAL A 122 -0.96 2.52 20.10
CA VAL A 122 0.43 2.13 19.93
C VAL A 122 1.07 1.89 21.29
N TYR A 123 1.99 0.93 21.38
CA TYR A 123 2.77 0.67 22.58
C TYR A 123 4.22 0.37 22.22
N ARG A 124 5.12 0.44 23.21
CA ARG A 124 6.54 0.10 23.05
C ARG A 124 6.73 -1.39 23.22
N VAL A 125 7.57 -2.01 22.39
CA VAL A 125 7.89 -3.45 22.50
C VAL A 125 8.43 -3.78 23.90
N GLU A 126 9.25 -2.88 24.47
CA GLU A 126 9.85 -3.02 25.80
C GLU A 126 8.85 -2.87 26.96
N ASP A 127 7.73 -2.18 26.75
CA ASP A 127 6.69 -1.98 27.77
C ASP A 127 5.28 -2.08 27.17
N PRO A 128 4.77 -3.31 26.99
CA PRO A 128 3.44 -3.54 26.43
C PRO A 128 2.29 -3.05 27.33
N LYS A 129 2.53 -2.80 28.62
CA LYS A 129 1.50 -2.35 29.56
C LYS A 129 1.15 -0.88 29.35
N THR A 130 2.13 -0.08 28.91
CA THR A 130 1.93 1.34 28.65
C THR A 130 1.50 1.57 27.21
N THR A 131 0.19 1.76 27.02
CA THR A 131 -0.40 2.08 25.72
C THR A 131 -0.61 3.57 25.53
N TYR A 132 -0.37 4.06 24.32
CA TYR A 132 -0.63 5.42 23.87
C TYR A 132 -1.79 5.43 22.87
N GLU A 133 -2.72 6.36 23.07
CA GLU A 133 -3.91 6.52 22.25
C GLU A 133 -3.57 7.26 20.96
N LEU A 134 -4.04 6.77 19.81
CA LEU A 134 -3.96 7.47 18.51
C LEU A 134 -5.29 8.15 18.17
N HIS A 135 -6.07 8.49 19.19
CA HIS A 135 -7.33 9.20 19.06
C HIS A 135 -7.38 10.38 20.04
N GLY A 136 -7.88 11.52 19.58
CA GLY A 136 -8.10 12.72 20.39
C GLY A 136 -9.55 12.83 20.85
N SER A 137 -9.79 13.50 21.98
CA SER A 137 -11.12 13.95 22.37
C SER A 137 -11.18 15.47 22.23
N GLY A 138 -12.22 15.97 21.56
CA GLY A 138 -12.40 17.39 21.22
C GLY A 138 -12.65 18.33 22.39
N VAL A 139 -12.35 17.94 23.63
CA VAL A 139 -12.41 18.80 24.81
C VAL A 139 -11.18 19.72 24.81
N ALA A 140 -11.20 20.62 23.85
CA ALA A 140 -10.23 21.68 23.66
C ALA A 140 -10.40 22.69 24.78
N GLN A 141 -9.49 22.66 25.74
CA GLN A 141 -8.87 23.77 26.52
C GLN A 141 -8.18 23.15 27.75
N LEU A 142 -8.86 22.24 28.47
CA LEU A 142 -8.27 21.46 29.59
C LEU A 142 -7.45 20.25 29.11
N GLY A 143 -7.88 19.57 28.04
CA GLY A 143 -7.19 18.39 27.49
C GLY A 143 -5.80 18.71 26.89
N ARG A 144 -5.58 19.95 26.47
CA ARG A 144 -4.28 20.44 25.95
C ARG A 144 -3.19 20.43 27.04
N PHE A 145 -3.56 20.46 28.32
CA PHE A 145 -2.62 20.44 29.45
C PHE A 145 -2.46 19.07 30.12
N PHE A 146 -3.50 18.23 30.15
CA PHE A 146 -3.47 16.96 30.92
C PHE A 146 -3.54 15.68 30.06
N GLY A 147 -4.03 15.74 28.82
CA GLY A 147 -4.25 14.56 27.96
C GLY A 147 -3.43 14.54 26.66
N GLY A 148 -3.11 15.71 26.10
CA GLY A 148 -2.47 15.84 24.78
C GLY A 148 -1.09 15.17 24.67
N GLY A 149 -0.35 15.04 25.78
CA GLY A 149 0.97 14.43 25.76
C GLY A 149 0.96 12.94 25.39
N ARG A 150 -0.11 12.20 25.71
CA ARG A 150 -0.22 10.78 25.32
C ARG A 150 -0.56 10.62 23.84
N PHE A 151 -1.46 11.47 23.33
CA PHE A 151 -1.82 11.50 21.92
C PHE A 151 -0.64 11.93 21.04
N ASP A 152 0.03 13.03 21.39
CA ASP A 152 1.21 13.52 20.66
C ASP A 152 2.34 12.49 20.64
N ARG A 153 2.60 11.83 21.79
CA ARG A 153 3.57 10.72 21.86
C ARG A 153 3.13 9.55 20.98
N GLY A 154 1.85 9.21 21.00
CA GLY A 154 1.28 8.18 20.13
C GLY A 154 1.55 8.50 18.66
N LEU A 155 1.23 9.72 18.23
CA LEU A 155 1.47 10.16 16.85
C LEU A 155 2.95 10.09 16.46
N THR A 156 3.88 10.49 17.34
CA THR A 156 5.32 10.35 17.09
C THR A 156 5.74 8.88 16.98
N MET A 157 5.18 7.98 17.80
CA MET A 157 5.46 6.53 17.69
C MET A 157 4.93 5.95 16.38
N MET A 158 3.71 6.32 15.98
CA MET A 158 3.13 5.93 14.69
C MET A 158 3.99 6.45 13.53
N LEU A 159 4.47 7.68 13.63
CA LEU A 159 5.33 8.29 12.62
C LEU A 159 6.68 7.58 12.51
N ALA A 160 7.24 7.11 13.63
CA ALA A 160 8.45 6.29 13.63
C ALA A 160 8.23 4.95 12.91
N CYS A 161 7.10 4.27 13.12
CA CYS A 161 6.73 3.08 12.36
C CYS A 161 6.61 3.39 10.85
N ALA A 162 5.94 4.50 10.50
CA ALA A 162 5.83 4.92 9.11
C ALA A 162 7.22 5.16 8.48
N LYS A 163 8.13 5.84 9.18
CA LYS A 163 9.51 6.07 8.74
C LYS A 163 10.25 4.75 8.48
N GLU A 164 10.15 3.79 9.40
CA GLU A 164 10.79 2.48 9.26
C GLU A 164 10.33 1.76 7.98
N LEU A 165 9.02 1.79 7.71
CA LEU A 165 8.44 1.17 6.53
C LEU A 165 8.83 1.90 5.24
N LEU A 166 8.87 3.23 5.24
CA LEU A 166 9.32 4.02 4.09
C LEU A 166 10.81 3.80 3.80
N VAL A 167 11.65 3.70 4.82
CA VAL A 167 13.08 3.36 4.66
C VAL A 167 13.23 1.95 4.10
N PHE A 168 12.45 0.99 4.59
CA PHE A 168 12.41 -0.37 4.05
C PHE A 168 12.02 -0.40 2.57
N ALA A 169 11.03 0.40 2.17
CA ALA A 169 10.61 0.55 0.78
C ALA A 169 11.69 1.21 -0.08
N SER A 170 12.29 2.32 0.39
CA SER A 170 13.37 3.03 -0.33
C SER A 170 14.61 2.18 -0.57
N ARG A 171 14.89 1.18 0.28
CA ARG A 171 15.99 0.22 0.06
C ARG A 171 15.70 -0.79 -1.05
N ARG A 172 14.48 -0.81 -1.59
CA ARG A 172 14.02 -1.70 -2.66
C ARG A 172 13.37 -0.87 -3.77
N PRO A 173 14.18 -0.13 -4.55
CA PRO A 173 13.64 0.69 -5.62
C PRO A 173 12.90 -0.17 -6.65
N ARG A 174 11.78 0.35 -7.17
CA ARG A 174 10.98 -0.25 -8.24
C ARG A 174 11.16 0.55 -9.52
N ALA A 175 11.13 -0.12 -10.67
CA ALA A 175 11.26 0.54 -11.97
C ALA A 175 10.12 1.55 -12.18
N GLY A 176 10.43 2.72 -12.75
CA GLY A 176 9.42 3.76 -13.01
C GLY A 176 8.94 4.55 -11.79
N MET A 177 9.53 4.33 -10.60
CA MET A 177 9.20 5.09 -9.39
C MET A 177 10.38 5.85 -8.81
N SER A 178 10.09 6.94 -8.11
CA SER A 178 11.08 7.64 -7.27
C SER A 178 11.61 6.69 -6.19
N ALA A 179 12.93 6.68 -5.97
CA ALA A 179 13.58 5.87 -4.95
C ALA A 179 13.22 6.29 -3.51
N HIS A 180 12.78 7.54 -3.33
CA HIS A 180 12.46 8.10 -2.02
C HIS A 180 11.06 8.70 -1.98
N PRO A 181 10.39 8.65 -0.81
CA PRO A 181 9.12 9.33 -0.60
C PRO A 181 9.27 10.85 -0.73
N PRO A 182 8.18 11.57 -1.07
CA PRO A 182 8.24 13.01 -1.37
C PRO A 182 8.61 13.89 -0.17
N HIS A 183 8.31 13.46 1.06
CA HIS A 183 8.58 14.24 2.27
C HIS A 183 9.43 13.46 3.27
N ALA A 184 10.51 14.08 3.75
CA ALA A 184 11.33 13.50 4.81
C ALA A 184 10.57 13.42 6.15
N ILE A 185 10.88 12.40 6.94
CA ILE A 185 10.38 12.21 8.30
C ILE A 185 11.56 12.28 9.27
N GLU A 186 11.51 13.25 10.18
CA GLU A 186 12.55 13.53 11.19
C GLU A 186 11.88 13.75 12.54
N ASP A 187 12.07 12.81 13.47
CA ASP A 187 11.42 12.79 14.79
C ASP A 187 9.90 12.97 14.72
N ASP A 188 9.37 14.13 15.11
CA ASP A 188 7.94 14.48 15.05
C ASP A 188 7.55 15.28 13.79
N LEU A 189 8.49 15.54 12.88
CA LEU A 189 8.31 16.35 11.69
C LEU A 189 8.10 15.50 10.44
N VAL A 190 7.16 15.94 9.60
CA VAL A 190 6.97 15.45 8.23
C VAL A 190 6.98 16.63 7.29
N GLY A 191 7.93 16.65 6.35
CA GLY A 191 8.11 17.79 5.44
C GLY A 191 8.32 19.13 6.18
N GLY A 192 9.00 19.09 7.33
CA GLY A 192 9.29 20.27 8.17
C GLY A 192 8.13 20.75 9.06
N CYS A 193 7.00 20.04 9.11
CA CYS A 193 5.85 20.37 9.96
C CYS A 193 5.61 19.28 11.01
N SER A 194 5.32 19.67 12.26
CA SER A 194 5.12 18.73 13.36
C SER A 194 3.73 18.09 13.36
N VAL A 195 3.68 16.79 13.65
CA VAL A 195 2.43 16.03 13.89
C VAL A 195 1.87 16.22 15.30
N ARG A 196 2.60 16.88 16.20
CA ARG A 196 2.12 17.18 17.55
C ARG A 196 1.07 18.29 17.52
N LEU A 197 0.03 18.14 18.32
CA LEU A 197 -1.04 19.13 18.45
C LEU A 197 -0.71 20.20 19.51
N GLN A 198 0.04 19.84 20.55
CA GLN A 198 0.45 20.79 21.59
C GLN A 198 1.47 21.79 21.04
N PHE A 199 1.30 23.07 21.42
CA PHE A 199 2.15 24.19 21.00
C PHE A 199 2.31 24.33 19.47
N ASN A 200 1.32 23.85 18.71
CA ASN A 200 1.32 23.88 17.25
C ASN A 200 0.16 24.72 16.70
N GLN A 201 0.33 25.20 15.47
CA GLN A 201 -0.71 25.86 14.68
C GLN A 201 -1.50 24.80 13.91
N GLU A 202 -2.82 24.96 13.83
CA GLU A 202 -3.69 23.97 13.18
C GLU A 202 -3.30 23.77 11.69
N GLU A 203 -2.85 24.82 11.01
CA GLU A 203 -2.40 24.79 9.63
C GLU A 203 -1.11 23.96 9.45
N LYS A 204 -0.16 24.10 10.37
CA LYS A 204 1.09 23.32 10.34
C LYS A 204 0.82 21.86 10.66
N TRP A 205 -0.04 21.61 11.64
CA TRP A 205 -0.49 20.27 11.99
C TRP A 205 -1.18 19.59 10.81
N THR A 206 -2.12 20.26 10.15
CA THR A 206 -2.76 19.80 8.91
C THR A 206 -1.77 19.53 7.78
N ARG A 207 -0.79 20.42 7.59
CA ARG A 207 0.24 20.25 6.56
C ARG A 207 1.11 19.01 6.81
N SER A 208 1.45 18.72 8.06
CA SER A 208 2.19 17.51 8.44
C SER A 208 1.44 16.23 8.05
N PHE A 209 0.12 16.19 8.27
CA PHE A 209 -0.70 15.04 7.89
C PHE A 209 -0.89 14.91 6.39
N LYS A 210 -1.06 16.03 5.68
CA LYS A 210 -1.07 16.02 4.21
C LYS A 210 0.24 15.47 3.64
N ALA A 211 1.37 15.88 4.21
CA ALA A 211 2.69 15.36 3.83
C ALA A 211 2.84 13.87 4.17
N LEU A 212 2.34 13.42 5.33
CA LEU A 212 2.31 12.01 5.70
C LEU A 212 1.47 11.19 4.72
N LEU A 213 0.27 11.65 4.38
CA LEU A 213 -0.59 10.97 3.41
C LEU A 213 0.07 10.89 2.02
N ALA A 214 0.77 11.93 1.58
CA ALA A 214 1.54 11.88 0.33
C ALA A 214 2.64 10.80 0.36
N ASN A 215 3.34 10.64 1.50
CA ASN A 215 4.30 9.55 1.69
C ASN A 215 3.63 8.16 1.67
N LEU A 216 2.45 8.03 2.29
CA LEU A 216 1.69 6.78 2.31
C LEU A 216 1.15 6.42 0.92
N LYS A 217 0.71 7.41 0.14
CA LYS A 217 0.33 7.21 -1.27
C LYS A 217 1.51 6.69 -2.08
N TRP A 218 2.69 7.30 -1.93
CA TRP A 218 3.92 6.78 -2.54
C TRP A 218 4.22 5.34 -2.10
N LEU A 219 4.01 4.99 -0.83
CA LEU A 219 4.22 3.64 -0.31
C LEU A 219 3.24 2.62 -0.91
N VAL A 220 1.96 2.97 -1.07
CA VAL A 220 0.96 2.13 -1.73
C VAL A 220 1.35 1.90 -3.19
N SER A 221 1.70 2.96 -3.92
CA SER A 221 2.19 2.84 -5.29
C SER A 221 3.47 1.98 -5.37
N TRP A 222 4.38 2.10 -4.39
CA TRP A 222 5.61 1.30 -4.34
C TRP A 222 5.33 -0.18 -4.10
N HIS A 223 4.32 -0.51 -3.29
CA HIS A 223 3.92 -1.90 -3.11
C HIS A 223 3.34 -2.50 -4.39
N GLY A 224 2.51 -1.75 -5.10
CA GLY A 224 1.86 -2.22 -6.32
C GLY A 224 2.71 -2.13 -7.59
N ALA A 225 3.82 -1.37 -7.57
CA ALA A 225 4.81 -1.41 -8.64
C ALA A 225 5.65 -2.69 -8.51
N ASN A 226 5.42 -3.65 -9.42
CA ASN A 226 6.23 -4.86 -9.52
C ASN A 226 7.55 -4.59 -10.27
#